data_AF-B0WDM8-F1
#
_entry.id   AF-B0WDM8-F1
#
_cell.length_a   1.000
_cell.length_b   1.000
_cell.length_c   1.000
_cell.angle_alpha   90.00
_cell.angle_beta   90.00
_cell.angle_gamma   90.00
#
_symmetry.space_group_name_H-M   'P 1'
#
loop_
_entity.id
_entity.type
_entity.pdbx_description
1 polymer ?
#
loop_
_entity_poly.entity_id
_entity_poly.type
_entity_poly.pdbx_seq_one_letter_code
_entity_poly.pdbx_strand_id
1 'polypeptide(L)' 'MKVKADRDEARFKLLCGRFVRGKCKSLGITSLHMKLRAAGGTCTKTPGPGAQSVLGALARSSMNIVKIINIL' A
#
# COMPACT_ATOMS: atom_id res chain seq x y z
N MET A 1 -11.97 -5.43 6.88
CA MET A 1 -11.32 -4.71 8.00
C MET A 1 -11.73 -3.25 7.88
N LYS A 2 -12.47 -2.73 8.86
CA LYS A 2 -12.98 -1.36 8.94
C LYS A 2 -12.53 -0.83 10.30
N VAL A 3 -11.86 0.32 10.32
CA VAL A 3 -11.30 0.89 11.55
C VAL A 3 -12.40 1.67 12.28
N LYS A 4 -12.30 1.73 13.62
CA LYS A 4 -13.29 2.38 14.49
C LYS A 4 -13.20 3.92 14.52
N ALA A 5 -12.13 4.52 14.00
CA ALA A 5 -11.92 5.96 14.03
C ALA A 5 -11.23 6.47 12.76
N ASP A 6 -11.77 7.54 12.18
CA ASP A 6 -11.27 8.17 10.94
C ASP A 6 -9.82 8.67 11.06
N ARG A 7 -9.38 9.02 12.28
CA ARG A 7 -8.01 9.48 12.56
C ARG A 7 -6.95 8.41 12.35
N ASP A 8 -7.32 7.14 12.43
CA ASP A 8 -6.41 6.00 12.33
C ASP A 8 -6.28 5.44 10.91
N GLU A 9 -7.16 5.83 9.98
CA GLU A 9 -7.11 5.35 8.59
C GLU A 9 -5.80 5.76 7.89
N ALA A 10 -5.27 6.95 8.20
CA ALA A 10 -4.01 7.42 7.64
C ALA A 10 -2.78 6.74 8.26
N ARG A 11 -2.90 6.13 9.45
CA ARG A 11 -1.77 5.59 10.24
C ARG A 11 -1.69 4.05 10.19
N PHE A 12 -2.80 3.35 9.97
CA PHE A 12 -2.84 1.88 9.96
C PHE A 12 -2.63 1.27 8.58
N LYS A 13 -1.36 1.26 8.14
CA LYS A 13 -1.00 0.81 6.78
C LYS A 13 -0.22 -0.50 6.71
N LEU A 14 0.45 -0.87 7.80
CA LEU A 14 1.17 -2.14 7.95
C LEU A 14 0.24 -3.36 7.93
N LEU A 15 -0.91 -3.26 8.64
CA LEU A 15 -1.90 -4.35 8.70
C LEU A 15 -2.55 -4.61 7.34
N CYS A 16 -2.75 -3.54 6.55
CA CYS A 16 -3.30 -3.64 5.20
C CYS A 16 -2.35 -4.43 4.28
N GLY A 17 -1.05 -4.12 4.29
CA GLY A 17 -0.05 -4.87 3.52
C GLY A 17 0.01 -6.36 3.89
N ARG A 18 -0.08 -6.70 5.18
CA ARG A 18 -0.12 -8.10 5.64
C ARG A 18 -1.37 -8.85 5.18
N PHE A 19 -2.53 -8.18 5.20
CA PHE A 19 -3.80 -8.76 4.76
C PHE A 19 -3.82 -9.00 3.24
N VAL A 20 -3.38 -8.02 2.45
CA VAL A 20 -3.22 -8.16 0.99
C VAL A 20 -2.27 -9.31 0.67
N ARG A 21 -1.18 -9.44 1.42
CA ARG A 21 -0.24 -10.56 1.25
C ARG A 21 -0.87 -11.92 1.52
N GLY A 22 -1.67 -12.05 2.58
CA GLY A 22 -2.40 -13.30 2.85
C GLY A 22 -3.28 -13.72 1.66
N LYS A 23 -3.99 -12.77 1.06
CA LYS A 23 -4.82 -13.02 -0.13
C LYS A 23 -4.00 -13.37 -1.36
N CYS A 24 -2.95 -12.60 -1.66
CA CYS A 24 -2.10 -12.86 -2.83
C CYS A 24 -1.34 -14.20 -2.73
N LYS A 25 -0.96 -14.63 -1.52
CA LYS A 25 -0.37 -15.95 -1.30
C LYS A 25 -1.35 -17.07 -1.60
N SER A 26 -2.62 -16.94 -1.19
CA SER A 26 -3.67 -17.90 -1.53
C SER A 26 -3.91 -17.99 -3.04
N LEU A 27 -3.60 -16.93 -3.79
CA LEU A 27 -3.73 -16.84 -5.24
C LEU A 27 -2.44 -17.21 -5.99
N GLY A 28 -1.35 -17.52 -5.28
CA GLY A 28 -0.06 -17.85 -5.90
C GLY A 28 0.68 -16.67 -6.55
N ILE A 29 0.34 -15.42 -6.22
CA ILE A 29 0.97 -14.25 -6.84
C ILE A 29 2.31 -13.94 -6.15
N THR A 30 3.39 -13.98 -6.94
CA THR A 30 4.77 -13.76 -6.46
C THR A 30 5.32 -12.37 -6.78
N SER A 31 4.86 -11.75 -7.87
CA SER A 31 5.36 -10.46 -8.36
C SER A 31 4.23 -9.47 -8.62
N LEU A 32 4.43 -8.21 -8.23
CA LEU A 32 3.43 -7.14 -8.33
C LEU A 32 4.03 -5.85 -8.91
N HIS A 33 3.27 -5.19 -9.79
CA HIS A 33 3.52 -3.83 -10.24
C HIS A 33 2.59 -2.89 -9.47
N MET A 34 3.12 -1.84 -8.85
CA MET A 34 2.32 -0.93 -8.03
C MET A 34 2.29 0.47 -8.62
N LYS A 35 1.07 1.03 -8.68
CA LYS A 35 0.83 2.42 -9.03
C LYS A 35 0.41 3.18 -7.79
N LEU A 36 1.17 4.22 -7.45
CA LEU A 36 0.91 5.08 -6.31
C LEU A 36 0.14 6.31 -6.78
N ARG A 37 -0.96 6.64 -6.11
CA ARG A 37 -1.78 7.81 -6.43
C ARG A 37 -1.93 8.72 -5.22
N ALA A 38 -1.71 10.02 -5.41
CA ALA A 38 -2.05 11.04 -4.42
C ALA A 38 -3.50 11.54 -4.60
N ALA A 39 -3.93 12.49 -3.77
CA ALA A 39 -5.28 13.06 -3.89
C ALA A 39 -5.49 13.72 -5.28
N GLY A 40 -4.47 14.44 -5.77
CA GLY A 40 -4.49 15.10 -7.09
C GLY A 40 -5.31 16.40 -7.11
N GLY A 41 -5.42 17.05 -8.28
CA GLY A 41 -6.17 18.31 -8.44
C GLY A 41 -5.51 19.50 -7.75
N THR A 42 -6.29 20.27 -6.97
CA THR A 42 -5.82 21.40 -6.13
C THR A 42 -5.21 20.95 -4.80
N CYS A 43 -5.32 19.66 -4.47
CA CYS A 43 -4.77 19.07 -3.25
C CYS A 43 -3.31 18.59 -3.47
N THR A 44 -2.71 17.99 -2.44
CA THR A 44 -1.32 17.51 -2.50
C THR A 44 -1.14 16.43 -3.56
N LYS A 45 -0.20 16.67 -4.48
CA LYS A 45 0.25 15.71 -5.50
C LYS A 45 1.31 14.74 -4.94
N THR A 46 1.85 15.04 -3.76
CA THR A 46 2.80 14.15 -3.08
C THR A 46 2.04 13.00 -2.40
N PRO A 47 2.40 11.74 -2.68
CA PRO A 47 1.82 10.61 -1.98
C PRO A 47 2.16 10.69 -0.48
N GLY A 48 1.16 10.46 0.37
CA GLY A 48 1.32 10.59 1.81
C GLY A 48 2.29 9.54 2.42
N PRO A 49 2.80 9.78 3.64
CA PRO A 49 3.88 9.00 4.25
C PRO A 49 3.58 7.50 4.35
N GLY A 50 2.30 7.17 4.45
CA GLY A 50 1.91 5.80 4.60
C GLY A 50 1.94 4.94 3.33
N ALA A 51 2.06 5.54 2.15
CA ALA A 51 2.34 4.78 0.93
C ALA A 51 3.67 4.03 1.07
N GLN A 52 4.67 4.67 1.67
CA GLN A 52 5.96 4.07 1.99
C GLN A 52 5.87 2.99 3.07
N SER A 53 4.97 3.14 4.04
CA SER A 53 4.73 2.11 5.06
C SER A 53 4.14 0.82 4.48
N VAL A 54 3.23 0.91 3.51
CA VAL A 54 2.66 -0.27 2.81
C VAL A 54 3.73 -0.97 1.99
N LEU A 55 4.54 -0.21 1.24
CA LEU A 55 5.68 -0.71 0.49
C LEU A 55 6.67 -1.47 1.39
N GLY A 56 7.01 -0.89 2.54
CA GLY A 56 7.89 -1.51 3.53
C GLY A 56 7.31 -2.78 4.17
N ALA A 57 5.98 -2.91 4.27
CA ALA A 57 5.32 -4.14 4.72
C ALA A 57 5.35 -5.23 3.65
N LEU A 58 5.12 -4.86 2.39
CA LEU A 58 5.13 -5.77 1.25
C LEU A 58 6.54 -6.33 0.99
N ALA A 59 7.56 -5.48 0.99
CA ALA A 59 8.96 -5.88 0.83
C ALA A 59 9.42 -6.88 1.91
N ARG A 60 8.98 -6.70 3.17
CA ARG A 60 9.25 -7.65 4.26
C ARG A 60 8.50 -8.98 4.14
N SER A 61 7.48 -9.03 3.29
CA SER A 61 6.52 -10.14 3.26
C SER A 61 6.81 -11.20 2.19
N SER A 62 8.02 -11.19 1.61
CA SER A 62 8.46 -12.10 0.53
C SER A 62 7.62 -11.96 -0.75
N MET A 63 7.28 -10.73 -1.11
CA MET A 63 6.63 -10.38 -2.39
C MET A 63 7.57 -9.54 -3.22
N ASN A 64 7.71 -9.88 -4.50
CA ASN A 64 8.57 -9.15 -5.41
C ASN A 64 7.85 -7.93 -5.96
N ILE A 65 8.37 -6.75 -5.65
CA ILE A 65 7.90 -5.49 -6.23
C ILE A 65 8.77 -5.21 -7.45
N VAL A 66 8.19 -5.37 -8.64
CA VAL A 66 8.95 -5.26 -9.90
C VAL A 66 9.06 -3.82 -10.36
N LYS A 67 7.98 -3.04 -10.21
CA LYS A 67 7.95 -1.63 -10.60
C LYS A 67 7.01 -0.83 -9.71
N ILE A 68 7.45 0.35 -9.32
CA ILE A 68 6.64 1.34 -8.62
C ILE A 68 6.54 2.56 -9.54
N ILE A 69 5.32 2.97 -9.86
CA ILE A 69 5.04 4.13 -10.71
C ILE A 69 4.24 5.13 -9.88
N ASN A 70 4.69 6.37 -9.84
CA ASN A 70 3.88 7.46 -9.32
C ASN A 70 2.94 7.95 -10.42
N ILE A 71 1.64 7.76 -10.22
CA ILE A 71 0.59 8.36 -11.03
C ILE A 71 0.07 9.57 -10.23
N LEU A 72 0.68 10.74 -10.45
CA LEU A 72 0.32 11.99 -9.76
C LEU A 72 -1.19 12.24 -9.78
#